data_AF-A0A7V9VWU7-F1
#
_entry.id   AF-A0A7V9VWU7-F1
#
_cell.length_a   1.000
_cell.length_b   1.000
_cell.length_c   1.000
_cell.angle_alpha   90.00
_cell.angle_beta   90.00
_cell.angle_gamma   90.00
#
_symmetry.space_group_name_H-M   'P 1'
#
loop_
_entity.id
_entity.type
_entity.pdbx_description
1 polymer ?
#
loop_
_entity_poly.entity_id
_entity_poly.type
_entity_poly.pdbx_seq_one_letter_code
_entity_poly.pdbx_strand_id
1 'polypeptide(L)'
;MISSTFELAPLRTPEGLILYLKHLESPWLIRIVPVRDPDQPRLWCLRMEACAGASLTAKTARVDPFYTALAMTREQMTETLAAIRLSVGTWLLEQPQGDLRRWLGRITRMPIPGDFAPPEPPARVSRHTSPPPVPLAEGTPELLRKMR
;
A
#
# COMPACT_ATOMS: atom_id res chain seq x y z
N MET A 1 -23.09 -10.14 13.99
CA MET A 1 -22.53 -8.88 13.43
C MET A 1 -21.79 -9.26 12.16
N ILE A 2 -22.19 -8.74 11.00
CA ILE A 2 -21.51 -9.03 9.73
C ILE A 2 -20.25 -8.16 9.73
N SER A 3 -19.10 -8.73 10.07
CA SER A 3 -17.83 -8.01 9.95
C SER A 3 -17.63 -7.64 8.48
N SER A 4 -17.36 -6.36 8.22
CA SER A 4 -16.95 -5.91 6.90
C SER A 4 -15.67 -6.64 6.51
N THR A 5 -15.68 -7.39 5.42
CA THR A 5 -14.50 -8.12 4.92
C THR A 5 -13.41 -7.18 4.39
N PHE A 6 -13.71 -5.88 4.28
CA PHE A 6 -12.80 -4.84 3.84
C PHE A 6 -12.71 -3.68 4.83
N GLU A 7 -11.53 -3.11 4.95
CA GLU A 7 -11.23 -1.88 5.71
C GLU A 7 -10.55 -0.84 4.81
N LEU A 8 -10.64 0.44 5.19
CA LEU A 8 -9.87 1.48 4.52
C LEU A 8 -8.40 1.36 4.93
N ALA A 9 -7.50 1.18 3.96
CA ALA A 9 -6.08 1.13 4.22
C ALA A 9 -5.54 2.55 4.49
N PRO A 10 -4.88 2.81 5.63
CA PRO A 10 -4.26 4.10 5.88
C PRO A 10 -3.02 4.26 5.01
N LEU A 11 -3.03 5.22 4.08
CA LEU A 11 -1.84 5.59 3.33
C LEU A 11 -1.00 6.57 4.15
N ARG A 12 0.32 6.41 4.10
CA ARG A 12 1.27 7.36 4.71
C ARG A 12 1.22 8.74 4.08
N THR A 13 0.85 8.81 2.80
CA THR A 13 0.68 10.05 2.06
C THR A 13 -0.69 10.05 1.41
N PRO A 14 -1.55 11.06 1.65
CA PRO A 14 -2.86 11.11 1.03
C PRO A 14 -2.74 11.33 -0.49
N GLU A 15 -3.23 10.38 -1.29
CA GLU A 15 -3.28 10.45 -2.76
C GLU A 15 -4.55 11.18 -3.25
N GLY A 16 -4.86 12.33 -2.65
CA GLY A 16 -6.05 13.13 -2.98
C GLY A 16 -7.36 12.35 -2.78
N LEU A 17 -8.08 12.10 -3.88
CA LEU A 17 -9.38 11.42 -3.89
C LEU A 17 -9.29 9.89 -4.01
N ILE A 18 -8.08 9.34 -4.14
CA ILE A 18 -7.87 7.88 -4.25
C ILE A 18 -8.04 7.24 -2.87
N LEU A 19 -8.73 6.10 -2.85
CA LEU A 19 -8.90 5.26 -1.67
C LEU A 19 -8.25 3.90 -1.91
N TYR A 20 -7.82 3.23 -0.84
CA TYR A 20 -7.40 1.84 -0.89
C TYR A 20 -8.23 1.06 0.11
N LEU A 21 -8.86 -0.01 -0.35
CA LEU A 21 -9.50 -0.99 0.51
C LEU A 21 -8.57 -2.17 0.70
N LYS A 22 -8.43 -2.62 1.94
CA LYS A 22 -7.69 -3.83 2.28
C LYS A 22 -8.68 -4.92 2.63
N HIS A 23 -8.51 -6.10 2.03
CA HIS A 23 -9.26 -7.28 2.45
C HIS A 23 -8.69 -7.80 3.78
N LEU A 24 -9.56 -8.22 4.70
CA LEU A 24 -9.12 -8.66 6.03
C LEU A 24 -8.53 -10.07 6.02
N GLU A 25 -8.97 -10.92 5.11
CA GLU A 25 -8.61 -12.35 5.07
C GLU A 25 -7.62 -12.70 3.95
N SER A 26 -7.21 -11.71 3.15
CA SER A 26 -6.26 -11.91 2.05
C SER A 26 -5.41 -10.65 1.89
N PRO A 27 -4.21 -10.74 1.31
CA PRO A 27 -3.34 -9.58 1.13
C PRO A 27 -3.74 -8.70 -0.06
N TRP A 28 -4.92 -8.94 -0.67
CA TRP A 28 -5.42 -8.09 -1.74
C TRP A 28 -5.71 -6.67 -1.24
N LEU A 29 -5.22 -5.70 -2.01
CA LEU A 29 -5.62 -4.30 -1.91
C LEU A 29 -6.45 -3.94 -3.15
N ILE A 30 -7.48 -3.12 -2.95
CA ILE A 30 -8.31 -2.59 -4.02
C ILE A 30 -8.16 -1.09 -4.05
N ARG A 31 -7.59 -0.57 -5.13
CA ARG A 31 -7.49 0.87 -5.35
C ARG A 31 -8.80 1.37 -5.96
N ILE A 32 -9.37 2.41 -5.36
CA ILE A 32 -10.56 3.11 -5.87
C ILE A 32 -10.11 4.46 -6.39
N VAL A 33 -10.40 4.73 -7.66
CA VAL A 33 -10.02 5.96 -8.34
C VAL A 33 -11.26 6.59 -8.99
N PRO A 34 -11.58 7.86 -8.71
CA PRO A 34 -12.59 8.57 -9.51
C PRO A 34 -12.03 8.84 -10.91
N VAL A 35 -12.78 8.44 -11.94
CA VAL A 35 -12.43 8.64 -13.35
C VAL A 35 -13.62 9.18 -14.13
N ARG A 36 -13.39 9.67 -15.35
CA ARG A 36 -14.48 9.99 -16.26
C ARG A 36 -15.16 8.70 -16.71
N ASP A 37 -16.48 8.74 -16.73
CA ASP A 37 -17.28 7.66 -17.32
C ASP A 37 -16.94 7.59 -18.83
N PRO A 38 -16.50 6.42 -19.34
CA PRO A 38 -16.14 6.26 -20.75
C PRO A 38 -17.30 6.51 -21.72
N ASP A 39 -18.52 6.15 -21.33
CA ASP A 39 -19.73 6.29 -22.14
C ASP A 39 -20.34 7.69 -21.98
N GLN A 40 -20.10 8.34 -20.83
CA GLN A 40 -20.58 9.69 -20.52
C GLN A 40 -19.47 10.59 -19.98
N PRO A 41 -18.55 11.11 -20.83
CA PRO A 41 -17.34 11.81 -20.39
C PRO A 41 -17.54 13.06 -19.50
N ARG A 42 -18.76 13.60 -19.45
CA ARG A 42 -19.13 14.73 -18.56
C ARG A 42 -19.33 14.29 -17.11
N LEU A 43 -19.68 13.02 -16.90
CA LEU A 43 -19.94 12.42 -15.61
C LEU A 43 -18.70 11.68 -15.10
N TRP A 44 -18.75 11.31 -13.83
CA TRP A 44 -17.74 10.54 -13.12
C TRP A 44 -18.25 9.14 -12.83
N CYS A 45 -17.34 8.19 -12.74
CA CYS A 45 -17.58 6.88 -12.14
C CYS A 45 -16.39 6.51 -11.25
N LEU A 46 -16.53 5.47 -10.44
CA LEU A 46 -15.40 4.89 -9.71
C LEU A 46 -14.85 3.72 -10.51
N ARG A 47 -13.52 3.70 -10.64
CA ARG A 47 -12.74 2.57 -11.15
C ARG A 47 -12.06 1.88 -9.99
N MET A 48 -12.23 0.56 -9.91
CA MET A 48 -11.61 -0.30 -8.93
C MET A 48 -10.54 -1.16 -9.59
N GLU A 49 -9.33 -1.15 -9.02
CA GLU A 49 -8.18 -1.90 -9.51
C GLU A 49 -7.69 -2.85 -8.43
N ALA A 50 -7.49 -4.11 -8.79
CA ALA A 50 -6.86 -5.07 -7.89
C ALA A 50 -5.34 -4.82 -7.83
N CYS A 51 -4.81 -4.71 -6.62
CA CYS A 51 -3.42 -4.43 -6.34
C CYS A 51 -2.83 -5.56 -5.49
N ALA A 52 -1.63 -6.01 -5.86
CA ALA A 52 -0.86 -6.99 -5.09
C ALA A 52 -0.09 -6.35 -3.91
N GLY A 53 -0.09 -5.01 -3.85
CA GLY A 53 0.54 -4.18 -2.81
C GLY A 53 0.21 -2.70 -3.02
N ALA A 54 0.50 -1.85 -2.02
CA ALA A 54 0.30 -0.41 -2.15
C ALA A 54 1.14 0.11 -3.34
N SER A 55 0.48 0.75 -4.31
CA SER A 55 1.09 1.33 -5.51
C SER A 55 1.55 0.36 -6.62
N LEU A 56 1.38 -0.96 -6.46
CA LEU A 56 1.53 -1.91 -7.58
C LEU A 56 0.15 -2.33 -8.07
N THR A 57 -0.34 -1.66 -9.11
CA THR A 57 -1.44 -2.21 -9.91
C THR A 57 -0.99 -3.59 -10.36
N ALA A 58 -1.79 -4.60 -10.07
CA ALA A 58 -1.46 -5.96 -10.42
C ALA A 58 -1.69 -6.14 -11.93
N LYS A 59 -0.91 -5.44 -12.77
CA LYS A 59 -0.85 -5.70 -14.21
C LYS A 59 -0.51 -7.18 -14.47
N THR A 60 0.21 -7.80 -13.54
CA THR A 60 0.50 -9.23 -13.49
C THR A 60 -0.71 -10.10 -13.11
N ALA A 61 -1.76 -9.55 -12.48
CA ALA A 61 -2.95 -10.32 -12.10
C ALA A 61 -3.87 -10.71 -13.24
N ARG A 62 -3.74 -10.09 -14.42
CA ARG A 62 -4.71 -10.26 -15.52
C ARG A 62 -6.16 -10.10 -15.04
N VAL A 63 -6.39 -9.16 -14.13
CA VAL A 63 -7.71 -8.84 -13.61
C VAL A 63 -8.14 -7.51 -14.24
N ASP A 64 -9.23 -7.56 -15.01
CA ASP A 64 -9.82 -6.34 -15.56
C ASP A 64 -10.34 -5.44 -14.44
N PRO A 65 -10.10 -4.12 -14.53
CA PRO A 65 -10.64 -3.16 -13.58
C PRO A 65 -12.17 -3.16 -13.62
N PHE A 66 -12.78 -2.97 -12.46
CA PHE A 66 -14.23 -2.81 -12.36
C PHE A 66 -14.58 -1.33 -12.44
N TYR A 67 -15.66 -1.00 -13.14
CA TYR A 67 -16.23 0.33 -13.20
C TYR A 67 -17.62 0.31 -12.60
N THR A 68 -17.93 1.26 -11.73
CA THR A 68 -19.29 1.41 -11.23
C THR A 68 -20.21 1.85 -12.37
N ALA A 69 -21.36 1.18 -12.52
CA ALA A 69 -22.37 1.55 -13.52
C ALA A 69 -23.05 2.90 -13.24
N LEU A 70 -22.91 3.44 -12.02
CA LEU A 70 -23.51 4.72 -11.65
C LEU A 70 -22.65 5.87 -12.18
N ALA A 71 -23.16 6.54 -13.21
CA ALA A 71 -22.63 7.83 -13.66
C ALA A 71 -23.05 8.93 -12.66
N MET A 72 -22.10 9.73 -12.21
CA MET A 72 -22.26 10.69 -11.11
C MET A 72 -21.83 12.09 -11.52
N THR A 73 -22.47 13.11 -10.95
CA THR A 73 -21.90 14.46 -10.92
C THR A 73 -20.64 14.48 -10.04
N ARG A 74 -19.90 15.59 -10.08
CA ARG A 74 -18.71 15.75 -9.23
C ARG A 74 -19.10 15.73 -7.75
N GLU A 75 -20.22 16.34 -7.38
CA GLU A 75 -20.74 16.44 -6.02
C GLU A 75 -21.11 15.04 -5.50
N GLN A 76 -21.88 14.28 -6.28
CA GLN A 76 -22.25 12.90 -5.96
C GLN A 76 -21.02 11.99 -5.82
N MET A 77 -20.00 12.19 -6.67
CA MET A 77 -18.74 11.46 -6.56
C MET A 77 -18.04 11.77 -5.23
N THR A 78 -17.96 13.04 -4.83
CA THR A 78 -17.35 13.42 -3.54
C THR A 78 -18.14 12.90 -2.34
N GLU A 79 -19.47 12.90 -2.41
CA GLU A 79 -20.35 12.30 -1.39
C GLU A 79 -20.14 10.79 -1.29
N THR A 80 -20.03 10.10 -2.42
CA THR A 80 -19.75 8.67 -2.47
C THR A 80 -18.40 8.35 -1.82
N LEU A 81 -17.35 9.12 -2.15
CA LEU A 81 -16.04 8.94 -1.50
C LEU A 81 -16.09 9.20 0.01
N ALA A 82 -16.86 10.19 0.46
CA ALA A 82 -17.07 10.46 1.87
C ALA A 82 -17.80 9.30 2.58
N ALA A 83 -18.82 8.71 1.94
CA ALA A 83 -19.53 7.54 2.47
C ALA A 83 -18.60 6.33 2.62
N ILE A 84 -17.75 6.06 1.62
CA ILE A 84 -16.74 4.99 1.71
C ILE A 84 -15.78 5.23 2.87
N ARG A 85 -15.31 6.47 3.05
CA ARG A 85 -14.42 6.84 4.17
C ARG A 85 -15.08 6.67 5.53
N LEU A 86 -16.38 6.93 5.63
CA LEU A 86 -17.15 6.78 6.86
C LEU A 86 -17.33 5.30 7.23
N SER A 87 -17.72 4.46 6.28
CA SER A 87 -17.89 3.02 6.49
C SER A 87 -17.90 2.26 5.16
N VAL A 88 -16.78 1.58 4.88
CA VAL A 88 -16.65 0.68 3.72
C VAL A 88 -17.70 -0.43 3.77
N GLY A 89 -17.92 -1.01 4.96
CA GLY A 89 -18.87 -2.11 5.14
C GLY A 89 -20.30 -1.70 4.85
N THR A 90 -20.73 -0.54 5.37
CA THR A 90 -22.08 -0.02 5.12
C THR A 90 -22.28 0.26 3.64
N TRP A 91 -21.33 0.96 3.01
CA TRP A 91 -21.40 1.29 1.58
C TRP A 91 -21.45 0.03 0.69
N LEU A 92 -20.62 -0.98 0.97
CA LEU A 92 -20.64 -2.23 0.22
C LEU A 92 -21.96 -3.02 0.36
N LEU A 93 -22.68 -2.86 1.46
CA LEU A 93 -23.95 -3.56 1.70
C LEU A 93 -25.13 -2.92 0.96
N GLU A 94 -25.00 -1.67 0.48
CA GLU A 94 -26.06 -1.01 -0.27
C GLU A 94 -26.42 -1.77 -1.56
N GLN A 95 -27.70 -1.73 -1.93
CA GLN A 95 -28.25 -2.46 -3.08
C GLN A 95 -27.51 -2.22 -4.42
N PRO A 96 -27.07 -0.99 -4.75
CA PRO A 96 -26.36 -0.73 -6.01
C PRO A 96 -25.01 -1.47 -6.14
N GLN A 97 -24.42 -1.95 -5.05
CA GLN A 97 -23.07 -2.54 -5.06
C GLN A 97 -23.05 -4.05 -5.34
N GLY A 98 -24.16 -4.66 -5.76
CA GLY A 98 -24.26 -6.11 -6.00
C GLY A 98 -23.17 -6.66 -6.93
N ASP A 99 -22.92 -5.99 -8.06
CA ASP A 99 -21.91 -6.42 -9.03
C ASP A 99 -20.48 -6.17 -8.53
N LEU A 100 -20.25 -5.07 -7.81
CA LEU A 100 -18.99 -4.81 -7.15
C LEU A 100 -18.67 -5.89 -6.11
N ARG A 101 -19.62 -6.26 -5.26
CA ARG A 101 -19.46 -7.36 -4.29
C ARG A 101 -19.12 -8.67 -4.98
N ARG A 102 -19.78 -8.98 -6.11
CA ARG A 102 -19.48 -10.18 -6.90
C ARG A 102 -18.07 -10.13 -7.48
N TRP A 103 -17.64 -8.98 -8.01
CA TRP A 103 -16.29 -8.78 -8.50
C TRP A 103 -15.25 -8.95 -7.38
N LEU A 104 -15.44 -8.29 -6.22
CA LEU A 104 -14.58 -8.41 -5.05
C LEU A 104 -14.45 -9.85 -4.58
N GLY A 105 -15.57 -10.58 -4.46
CA GLY A 105 -15.58 -11.98 -4.04
C GLY A 105 -14.87 -12.92 -5.03
N ARG A 106 -14.82 -12.57 -6.32
CA ARG A 106 -13.99 -13.30 -7.30
C ARG A 106 -12.50 -13.00 -7.07
N ILE A 107 -12.13 -11.73 -6.94
CA ILE A 107 -10.72 -11.32 -6.81
C ILE A 107 -10.10 -11.88 -5.54
N THR A 108 -10.78 -11.80 -4.40
CA THR A 108 -10.21 -12.22 -3.11
C THR A 108 -10.00 -13.73 -2.99
N ARG A 109 -10.62 -14.53 -3.87
CA ARG A 109 -10.40 -15.97 -3.99
C ARG A 109 -9.31 -16.35 -4.99
N MET A 110 -8.85 -15.40 -5.80
CA MET A 110 -7.74 -15.65 -6.73
C MET A 110 -6.42 -15.69 -5.97
N PRO A 111 -5.47 -16.56 -6.40
CA PRO A 111 -4.11 -16.48 -5.90
C PRO A 111 -3.54 -15.11 -6.24
N ILE A 112 -2.79 -14.52 -5.31
CA ILE A 112 -2.10 -13.26 -5.58
C ILE A 112 -1.08 -13.52 -6.69
N PRO A 113 -0.95 -12.61 -7.67
CA PRO A 113 0.07 -12.76 -8.69
C PRO A 113 1.41 -12.72 -7.99
N GLY A 114 2.13 -13.84 -8.06
CA GLY A 114 3.43 -13.98 -7.43
C GLY A 114 4.43 -13.03 -8.06
N ASP A 115 4.71 -11.95 -7.34
CA ASP A 115 6.02 -11.30 -7.22
C ASP A 115 6.03 -10.35 -6.02
N PHE A 116 5.38 -10.76 -4.91
CA PHE A 116 5.67 -10.16 -3.61
C PHE A 116 6.86 -10.90 -2.99
N ALA A 117 8.01 -10.88 -3.67
CA ALA A 117 9.26 -11.02 -2.97
C ALA A 117 9.42 -9.73 -2.15
N PRO A 118 9.51 -9.80 -0.81
CA PRO A 118 9.96 -8.64 -0.05
C PRO A 118 11.26 -8.15 -0.70
N PRO A 119 11.49 -6.83 -0.87
CA PRO A 119 12.81 -6.38 -1.27
C PRO A 119 13.82 -7.03 -0.32
N GLU A 120 14.84 -7.71 -0.85
CA GLU A 120 15.88 -8.27 0.00
C GLU A 120 16.34 -7.15 0.93
N PRO A 121 16.39 -7.39 2.25
CA PRO A 121 16.88 -6.37 3.16
C PRO A 121 18.24 -5.92 2.62
N PRO A 122 18.48 -4.60 2.49
CA PRO A 122 19.76 -4.14 1.97
C PRO A 122 20.85 -4.82 2.78
N ALA A 123 21.81 -5.44 2.09
CA ALA A 123 22.91 -6.14 2.73
C ALA A 123 23.39 -5.28 3.89
N ARG A 124 23.25 -5.76 5.13
CA ARG A 124 23.77 -5.03 6.29
C ARG A 124 25.23 -4.81 5.97
N VAL A 125 25.61 -3.56 5.71
CA VAL A 125 27.01 -3.18 5.69
C VAL A 125 27.48 -3.42 7.11
N SER A 126 28.10 -4.58 7.35
CA SER A 126 28.80 -4.86 8.58
C SER A 126 29.87 -3.80 8.69
N ARG A 127 29.62 -2.76 9.49
CA ARG A 127 30.65 -1.81 9.91
C ARG A 127 31.56 -2.53 10.89
N HIS A 128 32.36 -3.47 10.40
CA HIS A 128 33.58 -3.88 11.07
C HIS A 128 34.61 -2.78 10.82
N THR A 129 34.47 -1.67 11.53
CA THR A 129 35.60 -0.79 11.77
C THR A 129 36.33 -1.37 12.97
N SER A 130 37.28 -2.27 12.73
CA SER A 130 38.30 -2.54 13.74
C SER A 130 39.02 -1.21 14.01
N PRO A 131 39.14 -0.76 15.27
CA PRO A 131 39.99 0.38 15.56
C PRO A 131 41.44 0.04 15.20
N PRO A 132 42.24 1.01 14.71
CA PRO A 132 43.65 0.77 14.42
C PRO A 132 44.41 0.37 15.69
N PRO A 133 45.43 -0.50 15.60
CA PRO A 133 46.23 -0.88 16.75
C PRO A 133 46.99 0.34 17.28
N VAL A 134 46.86 0.59 18.59
CA VAL A 134 47.70 1.54 19.32
C VAL A 134 49.13 0.99 19.31
N PRO A 135 50.15 1.75 18.86
CA PRO A 135 51.52 1.28 18.95
C PRO A 135 51.94 1.23 20.42
N LEU A 136 52.26 0.03 20.89
CA LEU A 136 53.05 -0.18 22.12
C LEU A 136 54.44 0.42 21.90
N ALA A 137 54.75 1.49 22.62
CA ALA A 137 56.13 1.94 22.77
C ALA A 137 56.80 1.08 23.85
N GLU A 138 57.51 0.04 23.42
CA GLU A 138 58.52 -0.66 24.23
C GLU A 138 59.90 -0.03 23.97
N GLY A 139 60.65 0.26 25.03
CA GLY A 139 62.13 0.32 24.96
C GLY A 139 62.84 1.56 25.53
N THR A 140 63.04 1.54 26.86
CA THR A 140 64.19 1.99 27.70
C THR A 140 65.58 1.96 26.98
N PRO A 141 66.73 2.57 27.44
CA PRO A 141 67.09 2.94 28.83
C PRO A 141 68.03 4.18 29.06
N GLU A 142 68.33 4.46 30.35
CA GLU A 142 69.61 4.99 30.92
C GLU A 142 70.12 6.39 30.46
N LEU A 143 70.73 7.29 31.24
CA LEU A 143 71.58 7.20 32.42
C LEU A 143 71.85 8.63 32.97
N LEU A 144 71.83 8.75 34.29
CA LEU A 144 72.82 9.46 35.13
C LEU A 144 73.05 11.00 35.07
N ARG A 145 72.91 11.57 36.29
CA ARG A 145 73.90 12.37 37.06
C ARG A 145 73.78 13.91 37.13
N LYS A 146 73.78 14.33 38.41
CA LYS A 146 74.49 15.46 39.07
C LYS A 146 73.80 16.83 39.16
N MET A 147 73.36 17.11 40.39
CA MET A 147 73.73 18.25 41.25
C MET A 147 74.01 19.60 40.57
N ARG A 148 73.18 20.59 40.91
CA ARG A 148 73.64 21.80 41.62
C ARG A 148 72.51 22.40 42.45
#